data_AF-A0AA42CIS9-F1
#
_entry.id   AF-A0AA42CIS9-F1
#
_cell.length_a   1.000
_cell.length_b   1.000
_cell.length_c   1.000
_cell.angle_alpha   90.00
_cell.angle_beta   90.00
_cell.angle_gamma   90.00
#
_symmetry.space_group_name_H-M   'P 1'
#
loop_
_entity.id
_entity.type
_entity.pdbx_description
1 polymer ?
#
loop_
_entity_poly.entity_id
_entity_poly.type
_entity_poly.pdbx_seq_one_letter_code
_entity_poly.pdbx_strand_id
1 'polypeptide(L)' 'MSRSSNDPHGTAPTVAPMPSGAVLSDSLTDLLVAGVVVELDASEAEALGAFEETALGEADAWDANADIEPGEARHGQ' A
#
# COMPACT_ATOMS: atom_id res chain seq x y z
N MET A 1 21.65 -16.45 19.35
CA MET A 1 21.68 -15.10 18.74
C MET A 1 20.39 -14.92 17.96
N SER A 2 19.44 -14.13 18.47
CA SER A 2 18.19 -13.81 17.76
C SER A 2 18.51 -12.84 16.62
N ARG A 3 18.25 -13.24 15.37
CA ARG A 3 18.32 -12.31 14.23
C ARG A 3 17.05 -11.48 14.28
N SER A 4 17.21 -10.20 14.59
CA SER A 4 16.18 -9.18 14.41
C SER A 4 15.77 -9.21 12.94
N SER A 5 14.58 -9.71 12.62
CA SER A 5 13.99 -9.54 11.29
C SER A 5 13.69 -8.06 11.15
N ASN A 6 14.53 -7.36 10.39
CA ASN A 6 14.27 -6.01 9.94
C ASN A 6 13.74 -6.16 8.51
N ASP A 7 12.45 -6.45 8.38
CA ASP A 7 11.74 -6.44 7.10
C ASP A 7 11.77 -5.02 6.51
N PRO A 8 12.44 -4.78 5.37
CA PRO A 8 12.56 -3.44 4.77
C PRO A 8 11.35 -3.05 3.89
N HIS A 9 10.28 -3.86 3.84
CA HIS A 9 9.14 -3.63 2.93
C HIS A 9 7.92 -2.96 3.56
N GLY A 10 8.01 -2.52 4.82
CA GLY A 10 7.02 -1.62 5.41
C GLY A 10 7.23 -0.20 4.90
N THR A 11 6.88 0.09 3.64
CA THR A 11 6.85 1.47 3.15
C THR A 11 5.79 2.21 3.96
N ALA A 12 6.21 3.06 4.90
CA ALA A 12 5.28 3.91 5.63
C ALA A 12 4.44 4.70 4.60
N PRO A 13 3.12 4.83 4.81
CA PRO A 13 2.28 5.57 3.87
C PRO A 13 2.85 6.98 3.72
N THR A 14 3.28 7.33 2.52
CA THR A 14 3.70 8.69 2.20
C THR A 14 2.43 9.53 2.17
N VAL A 15 2.23 10.35 3.21
CA VAL A 15 1.15 11.35 3.24
C VAL A 15 1.30 12.24 2.00
N ALA A 16 0.27 12.24 1.15
CA ALA A 16 0.26 13.08 -0.03
C ALA A 16 0.41 14.55 0.38
N PRO A 17 1.24 15.35 -0.30
CA PRO A 17 1.37 16.76 0.01
C PRO A 17 0.02 17.47 -0.20
N MET A 18 -0.45 18.16 0.83
CA MET A 18 -1.67 18.96 0.78
C MET A 18 -1.54 20.04 -0.31
N PRO A 19 -2.54 20.22 -1.19
CA PRO A 19 -2.53 21.28 -2.18
C PRO A 19 -2.50 22.65 -1.49
N SER A 20 -1.73 23.59 -2.03
CA SER A 20 -1.65 24.95 -1.49
C SER A 20 -3.01 25.65 -1.59
N GLY A 21 -3.54 26.07 -0.45
CA GLY A 21 -4.86 26.71 -0.34
C GLY A 21 -6.04 25.75 -0.12
N ALA A 22 -5.78 24.45 0.06
CA ALA A 22 -6.81 23.51 0.43
C ALA A 22 -7.34 23.76 1.85
N VAL A 23 -8.65 23.61 2.04
CA VAL A 23 -9.29 23.66 3.35
C VAL A 23 -9.39 22.25 3.89
N LEU A 24 -8.93 22.03 5.12
CA LEU A 24 -9.06 20.77 5.82
C LEU A 24 -10.43 20.69 6.51
N SER A 25 -11.17 19.59 6.32
CA SER A 25 -12.47 19.33 6.94
C SER A 25 -12.50 17.96 7.62
N ASP A 26 -13.20 17.85 8.74
CA ASP A 26 -13.51 16.58 9.41
C ASP A 26 -14.86 15.99 8.95
N SER A 27 -15.59 16.68 8.07
CA SER A 27 -16.91 16.28 7.61
C SER A 27 -16.85 15.54 6.28
N LEU A 28 -17.26 14.27 6.28
CA LEU A 28 -17.39 13.45 5.05
C LEU A 28 -18.36 14.05 4.03
N THR A 29 -19.28 14.92 4.44
CA THR A 29 -20.20 15.61 3.53
C THR A 29 -19.47 16.52 2.53
N ASP A 30 -18.26 16.98 2.88
CA ASP A 30 -17.48 17.90 2.05
C ASP A 30 -16.56 17.17 1.05
N LEU A 31 -16.59 15.84 0.98
CA LEU A 31 -15.66 15.02 0.19
C LEU A 31 -15.61 15.40 -1.31
N LEU A 32 -16.72 15.90 -1.84
CA LEU A 32 -16.84 16.30 -3.26
C LEU A 32 -16.75 17.82 -3.47
N VAL A 33 -16.48 18.59 -2.43
CA VAL A 33 -16.33 20.04 -2.51
C VAL A 33 -14.92 20.36 -3.04
N ALA A 34 -14.86 21.07 -4.15
CA ALA A 34 -13.59 21.43 -4.77
C ALA A 34 -12.72 22.26 -3.82
N GLY A 35 -11.46 21.86 -3.67
CA GLY A 35 -10.49 22.53 -2.79
C GLY A 35 -10.59 22.15 -1.31
N VAL A 36 -11.46 21.21 -0.95
CA VAL A 36 -11.51 20.63 0.41
C VAL A 36 -10.76 19.30 0.44
N VAL A 37 -9.98 19.09 1.49
CA VAL A 37 -9.40 17.79 1.86
C VAL A 37 -10.09 17.33 3.14
N VAL A 38 -10.67 16.15 3.09
CA VAL A 38 -11.33 15.54 4.26
C VAL A 38 -10.35 14.63 4.98
N GLU A 39 -10.18 14.82 6.28
CA GLU A 39 -9.44 13.90 7.15
C GLU A 39 -10.31 12.67 7.45
N LEU A 40 -9.73 11.49 7.30
CA LEU A 40 -10.38 10.21 7.55
C LEU A 40 -9.49 9.34 8.41
N ASP A 41 -10.10 8.57 9.31
CA ASP A 41 -9.38 7.48 9.97
C ASP A 41 -9.16 6.30 9.01
N ALA A 42 -8.31 5.36 9.41
CA ALA A 42 -7.93 4.22 8.57
C ALA A 42 -9.16 3.40 8.11
N SER A 43 -10.10 3.14 9.02
CA SER A 43 -11.28 2.32 8.75
C SER A 43 -12.23 3.00 7.76
N GLU A 44 -12.39 4.32 7.89
CA GLU A 44 -13.22 5.12 6.98
C GLU A 44 -12.60 5.18 5.58
N ALA A 45 -11.28 5.40 5.51
CA ALA A 45 -10.54 5.39 4.26
C ALA A 45 -10.57 4.00 3.59
N GLU A 46 -10.46 2.91 4.34
CA GLU A 46 -10.64 1.53 3.84
C GLU A 46 -12.05 1.31 3.26
N ALA A 47 -13.09 1.75 3.97
CA ALA A 47 -14.47 1.62 3.49
C ALA A 47 -14.74 2.39 2.19
N LEU A 48 -13.99 3.47 1.95
CA LEU A 48 -14.04 4.27 0.72
C LEU A 48 -13.13 3.73 -0.39
N GLY A 49 -12.40 2.64 -0.14
CA GLY A 49 -11.48 2.04 -1.10
C GLY A 49 -10.21 2.86 -1.32
N ALA A 50 -9.80 3.68 -0.34
CA ALA A 50 -8.56 4.44 -0.42
C ALA A 50 -7.31 3.56 -0.38
N PHE A 51 -7.45 2.31 0.09
CA PHE A 51 -6.39 1.31 0.13
C PHE A 51 -6.71 0.15 -0.81
N GLU A 52 -5.68 -0.38 -1.46
CA GLU A 52 -5.75 -1.53 -2.33
C GLU A 52 -4.58 -2.48 -2.01
N GLU A 53 -4.88 -3.77 -1.82
CA GLU A 53 -3.84 -4.79 -1.63
C GLU A 53 -3.14 -5.06 -2.96
N THR A 54 -1.84 -4.81 -2.99
CA THR A 54 -0.98 -5.06 -4.16
C THR A 54 -0.17 -6.34 -4.04
N ALA A 55 -0.29 -7.04 -2.90
CA ALA A 55 0.35 -8.33 -2.71
C ALA A 55 -0.38 -9.41 -3.55
N LEU A 56 0.39 -10.37 -4.06
CA LEU A 56 -0.20 -11.52 -4.74
C LEU A 56 -0.95 -12.39 -3.74
N GLY A 57 -2.12 -12.88 -4.15
CA GLY A 57 -2.80 -13.95 -3.42
C GLY A 57 -1.96 -15.21 -3.38
N GLU A 58 -2.24 -16.09 -2.41
CA GLU A 58 -1.47 -17.33 -2.21
C GLU A 58 -1.39 -18.18 -3.48
N ALA A 59 -2.51 -18.38 -4.17
CA ALA A 59 -2.55 -19.18 -5.40
C ALA A 59 -1.68 -18.58 -6.51
N ASP A 60 -1.77 -17.27 -6.72
CA ASP A 60 -1.00 -16.56 -7.75
C ASP A 60 0.49 -16.53 -7.42
N ALA A 61 0.84 -16.44 -6.13
CA ALA A 61 2.22 -16.50 -5.65
C ALA A 61 2.85 -17.88 -5.90
N TRP A 62 2.08 -18.97 -5.77
CA TRP A 62 2.56 -20.31 -6.10
C TRP A 62 2.69 -20.52 -7.61
N ASP A 63 1.73 -20.03 -8.39
CA ASP A 63 1.76 -20.12 -9.87
C ASP A 63 2.97 -19.38 -10.46
N ALA A 64 3.30 -18.20 -9.93
CA ALA A 64 4.47 -17.43 -10.36
C ALA A 64 5.82 -18.17 -10.16
N ASN A 65 5.88 -19.15 -9.25
CA ASN A 65 7.08 -19.96 -9.03
C ASN A 65 7.14 -21.20 -9.92
N ALA A 66 6.07 -21.54 -10.67
CA ALA A 66 5.99 -22.76 -11.46
C ALA A 66 6.99 -22.78 -12.65
N ASP A 67 7.38 -21.60 -13.13
CA ASP A 67 8.32 -21.44 -14.25
C ASP A 67 9.80 -21.50 -13.84
N ILE A 68 10.11 -21.63 -12.54
CA ILE A 68 11.49 -21.72 -12.05
C ILE A 68 11.97 -23.17 -12.20
N GLU A 69 12.79 -23.49 -13.21
CA GLU A 69 13.37 -24.82 -13.31
C GLU A 69 14.35 -25.07 -12.14
N PRO A 70 14.39 -26.28 -11.55
CA PRO A 70 15.23 -26.61 -10.40
C PRO A 70 16.76 -26.53 -10.66
N GLY A 71 17.19 -26.15 -11.87
CA GLY A 71 18.59 -25.95 -12.28
C GLY A 71 19.00 -24.48 -12.49
N GLU A 72 18.07 -23.54 -12.64
CA GLU A 72 18.38 -22.15 -13.06
C GLU A 72 18.77 -21.21 -11.91
N ALA A 73 18.59 -21.63 -10.66
CA ALA A 73 19.05 -20.89 -9.47
C ALA A 73 20.60 -20.78 -9.33
N ARG A 74 21.38 -21.22 -10.33
CA ARG A 74 22.84 -21.26 -10.34
C ARG A 74 23.45 -20.63 -11.59
N HIS A 75 23.03 -19.43 -11.98
CA HIS A 75 23.76 -18.67 -12.98
C HIS A 75 24.23 -17.31 -12.44
N GLY A 76 25.23 -17.39 -11.57
CA GLY A 76 26.19 -16.32 -11.30
C GLY A 76 27.59 -16.91 -11.38
N GLN A 77 28.23 -16.79 -12.55
CA GLN A 77 29.69 -16.74 -12.63
C GLN A 77 30.14 -15.28 -12.51
#